data_AF-A0A955CEG9-F1
#
_entry.id   AF-A0A955CEG9-F1
#
_cell.length_a   1.000
_cell.length_b   1.000
_cell.length_c   1.000
_cell.angle_alpha   90.00
_cell.angle_beta   90.00
_cell.angle_gamma   90.00
#
_symmetry.space_group_name_H-M   'P 1'
#
loop_
_entity.id
_entity.type
_entity.pdbx_description
1 polymer ?
#
loop_
_entity_poly.entity_id
_entity_poly.type
_entity_poly.pdbx_seq_one_letter_code
_entity_poly.pdbx_strand_id
1 'polypeptide(L)'
;MPTPFPRPSHLNTGRVLFACLLVIAASSRSTAQTDATLADGVPYASQGAGRIRLGNTPLRIWHSTRGYAQEEAETAFGGRLATDIGAGIAFVDGQFRMSNTSDFGLNVGGGFRWRHTGLLTGDPRIFGVSGWYDGDETNLKNYFGQGGVSLESLGEKVDFRVNANLPGDRLQLSDVATVGDVAFTGNQLSQTTLTAADLGLRHINFEMAVRVPDVNLWTDASGYTLQGQGFSTNGYKLGFRGYVYNDLAMDLGVSDDDTFGT
;
A
#
# COMPACT_ATOMS: atom_id res chain seq x y z
N MET A 1 4.68 -59.87 -10.88
CA MET A 1 5.64 -59.72 -9.77
C MET A 1 6.11 -58.27 -9.75
N PRO A 2 5.66 -57.45 -8.78
CA PRO A 2 6.03 -56.04 -8.74
C PRO A 2 7.31 -55.85 -7.92
N THR A 3 8.23 -55.03 -8.45
CA THR A 3 9.45 -54.59 -7.76
C THR A 3 9.11 -53.56 -6.68
N PRO A 4 9.81 -53.55 -5.53
CA PRO A 4 9.55 -52.58 -4.47
C PRO A 4 10.26 -51.25 -4.75
N PHE A 5 9.52 -50.16 -4.58
CA PHE A 5 10.07 -48.80 -4.48
C PHE A 5 10.92 -48.67 -3.21
N PRO A 6 12.11 -48.03 -3.26
CA PRO A 6 12.85 -47.72 -2.05
C PRO A 6 12.22 -46.50 -1.34
N ARG A 7 11.97 -46.65 -0.03
CA ARG A 7 11.62 -45.54 0.87
C ARG A 7 12.88 -44.71 1.15
N PRO A 8 12.83 -43.37 1.14
CA PRO A 8 13.88 -42.56 1.75
C PRO A 8 13.81 -42.71 3.27
N SER A 9 14.94 -43.13 3.84
CA SER A 9 15.18 -43.27 5.27
C SER A 9 15.21 -41.93 5.99
N HIS A 10 14.61 -41.91 7.18
CA HIS A 10 14.77 -40.89 8.19
C HIS A 10 16.25 -40.59 8.46
N LEU A 11 16.65 -39.34 8.31
CA LEU A 11 17.91 -38.82 8.83
C LEU A 11 17.63 -37.75 9.88
N ASN A 12 17.85 -38.19 11.11
CA ASN A 12 18.21 -37.47 12.32
C ASN A 12 18.28 -35.94 12.27
N THR A 13 17.38 -35.35 13.07
CA THR A 13 17.69 -34.48 14.22
C THR A 13 19.17 -34.15 14.44
N GLY A 14 19.45 -32.85 14.50
CA GLY A 14 20.57 -32.32 15.26
C GLY A 14 21.51 -31.47 14.42
N ARG A 15 21.19 -30.18 14.28
CA ARG A 15 22.18 -29.11 14.34
C ARG A 15 21.49 -27.76 14.52
N VAL A 16 21.77 -27.19 15.70
CA VAL A 16 21.63 -25.79 16.06
C VAL A 16 22.16 -24.92 14.92
N LEU A 17 21.34 -23.99 14.43
CA LEU A 17 21.78 -22.83 13.68
C LEU A 17 20.99 -21.62 14.18
N PHE A 18 21.46 -21.12 15.33
CA PHE A 18 21.37 -19.70 15.64
C PHE A 18 22.11 -18.97 14.52
N ALA A 19 21.36 -18.38 13.60
CA ALA A 19 21.82 -17.32 12.73
C ALA A 19 20.71 -16.28 12.68
N CYS A 20 20.63 -15.50 13.76
CA CYS A 20 20.05 -14.16 13.71
C CYS A 20 20.88 -13.35 12.72
N LEU A 21 20.49 -13.37 11.45
CA LEU A 21 20.96 -12.38 10.50
C LEU A 21 20.10 -11.13 10.70
N LEU A 22 20.41 -10.39 11.76
CA LEU A 22 20.11 -8.96 11.84
C LEU A 22 20.95 -8.28 10.75
N VAL A 23 20.42 -8.26 9.53
CA VAL A 23 20.91 -7.36 8.48
C VAL A 23 20.38 -5.97 8.81
N ILE A 24 21.00 -5.33 9.79
CA ILE A 24 21.29 -3.89 9.67
C ILE A 24 22.54 -3.83 8.79
N ALA A 25 22.45 -4.28 7.54
CA ALA A 25 23.42 -3.87 6.54
C ALA A 25 22.80 -2.64 5.91
N ALA A 26 23.45 -1.51 6.22
CA ALA A 26 23.56 -0.33 5.39
C ALA A 26 22.27 0.02 4.64
N SER A 27 21.61 1.13 4.95
CA SER A 27 21.90 2.32 4.14
C SER A 27 22.54 1.92 2.80
N SER A 28 21.70 1.48 1.85
CA SER A 28 21.92 1.90 0.48
C SER A 28 21.94 3.42 0.57
N ARG A 29 23.13 3.95 0.83
CA ARG A 29 23.63 5.11 0.14
C ARG A 29 23.49 4.76 -1.34
N SER A 30 22.28 4.87 -1.87
CA SER A 30 22.12 5.67 -3.07
C SER A 30 22.49 7.10 -2.67
N THR A 31 23.80 7.32 -2.50
CA THR A 31 24.40 8.59 -2.88
C THR A 31 24.18 8.69 -4.38
N ALA A 32 22.97 9.07 -4.80
CA ALA A 32 22.89 10.03 -5.88
C ALA A 32 23.57 11.28 -5.31
N GLN A 33 24.60 11.72 -6.00
CA GLN A 33 25.56 12.72 -5.57
C GLN A 33 24.97 13.82 -4.67
N THR A 34 25.72 14.12 -3.61
CA THR A 34 25.88 15.49 -3.13
C THR A 34 26.25 16.38 -4.32
N ASP A 35 25.26 17.08 -4.86
CA ASP A 35 25.47 18.38 -5.48
C ASP A 35 24.37 19.30 -4.97
N ALA A 36 24.80 20.38 -4.33
CA ALA A 36 23.97 21.45 -3.80
C ALA A 36 23.32 22.30 -4.92
N THR A 37 22.98 21.67 -6.04
CA THR A 37 22.47 22.28 -7.28
C THR A 37 21.57 21.31 -8.07
N LEU A 38 20.83 20.41 -7.42
CA LEU A 38 19.57 19.95 -8.00
C LEU A 38 18.61 21.13 -7.89
N ALA A 39 18.37 21.78 -9.04
CA ALA A 39 17.49 22.92 -9.19
C ALA A 39 16.17 22.73 -8.40
N ASP A 40 15.75 23.80 -7.73
CA ASP A 40 14.50 23.91 -6.98
C ASP A 40 13.36 23.12 -7.66
N GLY A 41 12.85 22.08 -6.98
CA GLY A 41 11.45 21.69 -7.16
C GLY A 41 11.12 20.31 -7.70
N VAL A 42 12.04 19.33 -7.80
CA VAL A 42 11.63 17.92 -8.04
C VAL A 42 11.66 17.15 -6.72
N PRO A 43 10.49 16.81 -6.12
CA PRO A 43 10.45 16.02 -4.90
C PRO A 43 11.01 14.63 -5.16
N TYR A 44 12.04 14.23 -4.42
CA TYR A 44 12.52 12.84 -4.42
C TYR A 44 11.99 12.13 -3.17
N ALA A 45 11.43 10.94 -3.37
CA ALA A 45 11.02 10.05 -2.29
C ALA A 45 12.04 8.91 -2.18
N SER A 46 12.36 8.51 -0.96
CA SER A 46 13.18 7.34 -0.67
C SER A 46 12.47 6.47 0.33
N GLN A 47 12.48 5.16 0.08
CA GLN A 47 11.81 4.19 0.93
C GLN A 47 12.72 3.00 1.25
N GLY A 48 12.57 2.44 2.43
CA GLY A 48 13.28 1.26 2.91
C GLY A 48 12.33 0.29 3.58
N ALA A 49 12.54 -1.01 3.36
CA ALA A 49 11.73 -2.06 3.95
C ALA A 49 12.62 -3.14 4.58
N GLY A 50 12.21 -3.63 5.74
CA GLY A 50 12.81 -4.77 6.42
C GLY A 50 11.73 -5.82 6.74
N ARG A 51 12.14 -7.08 6.84
CA ARG A 51 11.25 -8.16 7.30
C ARG A 51 12.00 -9.16 8.16
N ILE A 52 11.35 -9.60 9.22
CA ILE A 52 11.75 -10.77 10.01
C ILE A 52 10.62 -11.80 9.95
N ARG A 53 10.93 -13.08 10.14
CA ARG A 53 9.91 -14.15 10.16
C ARG A 53 9.80 -14.73 11.56
N LEU A 54 8.59 -14.74 12.09
CA LEU A 54 8.24 -15.49 13.30
C LEU A 54 7.47 -16.75 12.86
N GLY A 55 8.20 -17.84 12.63
CA GLY A 55 7.64 -19.02 11.96
C GLY A 55 7.22 -18.71 10.52
N ASN A 56 5.94 -18.92 10.21
CA ASN A 56 5.36 -18.63 8.89
C ASN A 56 4.84 -17.19 8.74
N THR A 57 4.85 -16.40 9.83
CA THR A 57 4.32 -15.04 9.85
C THR A 57 5.45 -14.05 9.60
N PRO A 58 5.52 -13.35 8.46
CA PRO A 58 6.41 -12.21 8.30
C PRO A 58 5.94 -11.04 9.16
N LEU A 59 6.86 -10.48 9.95
CA LEU A 59 6.76 -9.14 10.50
C LEU A 59 7.58 -8.21 9.60
N ARG A 60 6.99 -7.08 9.23
CA ARG A 60 7.52 -6.12 8.28
C ARG A 60 7.65 -4.77 8.96
N ILE A 61 8.74 -4.09 8.66
CA ILE A 61 8.91 -2.66 8.90
C ILE A 61 9.12 -1.99 7.55
N TRP A 62 8.53 -0.83 7.36
CA TRP A 62 8.73 -0.02 6.17
C TRP A 62 8.82 1.45 6.59
N HIS A 63 9.64 2.21 5.92
CA HIS A 63 9.77 3.65 6.12
C HIS A 63 9.87 4.33 4.76
N SER A 64 9.14 5.42 4.57
CA SER A 64 9.27 6.26 3.39
C SER A 64 9.42 7.71 3.81
N THR A 65 10.33 8.40 3.13
CA THR A 65 10.31 9.87 3.12
C THR A 65 9.10 10.33 2.34
N ARG A 66 8.68 11.58 2.59
CA ARG A 66 7.57 12.22 1.88
C ARG A 66 7.69 12.03 0.37
N GLY A 67 6.73 11.33 -0.22
CA GLY A 67 6.63 11.10 -1.65
C GLY A 67 5.43 11.75 -2.32
N TYR A 68 5.17 11.32 -3.56
CA TYR A 68 3.99 11.73 -4.30
C TYR A 68 2.72 11.36 -3.53
N ALA A 69 1.76 12.30 -3.45
CA ALA A 69 0.52 12.15 -2.69
C ALA A 69 0.69 11.84 -1.18
N GLN A 70 1.87 12.12 -0.61
CA GLN A 70 2.10 12.03 0.83
C GLN A 70 2.37 13.43 1.40
N GLU A 71 1.68 13.77 2.48
CA GLU A 71 1.91 15.04 3.19
C GLU A 71 3.20 14.98 4.01
N GLU A 72 3.50 13.83 4.61
CA GLU A 72 4.59 13.63 5.55
C GLU A 72 5.32 12.31 5.33
N ALA A 73 6.51 12.19 5.92
CA ALA A 73 7.20 10.89 6.00
C ALA A 73 6.50 9.97 7.00
N GLU A 74 6.53 8.67 6.73
CA GLU A 74 5.81 7.67 7.52
C GLU A 74 6.64 6.42 7.80
N THR A 75 6.40 5.83 8.97
CA THR A 75 6.95 4.53 9.36
C THR A 75 5.82 3.56 9.62
N ALA A 76 5.93 2.36 9.08
CA ALA A 76 4.91 1.34 9.20
C ALA A 76 5.44 0.02 9.77
N PHE A 77 4.60 -0.63 10.57
CA PHE A 77 4.83 -1.94 11.15
C PHE A 77 3.65 -2.83 10.84
N GLY A 78 3.89 -4.00 10.25
CA GLY A 78 2.81 -4.88 9.88
C GLY A 78 3.20 -6.34 9.82
N GLY A 79 2.21 -7.20 9.66
CA GLY A 79 2.43 -8.62 9.54
C GLY A 79 1.29 -9.32 8.83
N ARG A 80 1.57 -10.52 8.34
CA ARG A 80 0.61 -11.34 7.62
C ARG A 80 0.60 -12.75 8.15
N LEU A 81 -0.58 -13.29 8.39
CA LEU A 81 -0.82 -14.71 8.56
C LEU A 81 -1.46 -15.25 7.29
N ALA A 82 -0.97 -16.39 6.80
CA ALA A 82 -1.57 -17.09 5.67
C ALA A 82 -1.58 -18.59 5.96
N THR A 83 -2.68 -19.25 5.60
CA THR A 83 -2.86 -20.69 5.78
C THR A 83 -3.47 -21.31 4.54
N ASP A 84 -2.97 -22.49 4.19
CA ASP A 84 -3.60 -23.35 3.19
C ASP A 84 -4.84 -24.01 3.82
N ILE A 85 -5.98 -23.92 3.14
CA ILE A 85 -7.25 -24.52 3.55
C ILE A 85 -7.77 -25.56 2.55
N GLY A 86 -6.88 -26.09 1.69
CA GLY A 86 -7.19 -27.11 0.68
C GLY A 86 -7.82 -26.56 -0.59
N ALA A 87 -8.79 -25.65 -0.47
CA ALA A 87 -9.40 -24.95 -1.61
C ALA A 87 -8.54 -23.77 -2.12
N GLY A 88 -7.56 -23.33 -1.34
CA GLY A 88 -6.76 -22.14 -1.59
C GLY A 88 -6.06 -21.64 -0.33
N ILE A 89 -5.61 -20.40 -0.35
CA ILE A 89 -4.91 -19.72 0.73
C ILE A 89 -5.84 -18.67 1.36
N ALA A 90 -6.20 -18.86 2.63
CA ALA A 90 -6.81 -17.81 3.43
C ALA A 90 -5.71 -16.97 4.10
N PHE A 91 -5.94 -15.67 4.24
CA PHE A 91 -4.98 -14.79 4.90
C PHE A 91 -5.65 -13.69 5.72
N VAL A 92 -4.91 -13.21 6.72
CA VAL A 92 -5.16 -11.99 7.47
C VAL A 92 -3.88 -11.17 7.45
N ASP A 93 -3.98 -9.89 7.23
CA ASP A 93 -2.86 -8.96 7.13
C ASP A 93 -3.23 -7.67 7.88
N GLY A 94 -2.25 -7.09 8.56
CA GLY A 94 -2.42 -5.84 9.28
C GLY A 94 -1.15 -5.02 9.29
N GLN A 95 -1.29 -3.71 9.21
CA GLN A 95 -0.21 -2.74 9.22
C GLN A 95 -0.67 -1.47 9.94
N PHE A 96 0.15 -1.02 10.87
CA PHE A 96 0.03 0.27 11.54
C PHE A 96 1.05 1.22 10.93
N ARG A 97 0.71 2.49 10.81
CA ARG A 97 1.54 3.58 10.27
C ARG A 97 1.56 4.73 11.25
N MET A 98 2.69 5.41 11.32
CA MET A 98 2.84 6.63 12.09
C MET A 98 3.64 7.64 11.27
N SER A 99 3.07 8.83 11.11
CA SER A 99 3.75 9.95 10.46
C SER A 99 4.72 10.65 11.41
N ASN A 100 5.60 11.50 10.86
CA ASN A 100 6.48 12.34 11.67
C ASN A 100 5.73 13.41 12.49
N THR A 101 4.50 13.75 12.11
CA THR A 101 3.57 14.62 12.84
C THR A 101 2.71 13.87 13.85
N SER A 102 3.05 12.60 14.12
CA SER A 102 2.36 11.69 15.04
C SER A 102 0.92 11.36 14.62
N ASP A 103 0.60 11.48 13.33
CA ASP A 103 -0.67 11.01 12.78
C ASP A 103 -0.65 9.48 12.70
N PHE A 104 -1.72 8.86 13.17
CA PHE A 104 -1.86 7.41 13.21
C PHE A 104 -2.65 6.87 12.03
N GLY A 105 -2.11 5.82 11.40
CA GLY A 105 -2.78 5.07 10.34
C GLY A 105 -2.86 3.58 10.63
N LEU A 106 -3.91 2.94 10.13
CA LEU A 106 -4.15 1.50 10.22
C LEU A 106 -4.65 0.97 8.86
N ASN A 107 -4.16 -0.20 8.48
CA ASN A 107 -4.77 -1.03 7.45
C ASN A 107 -4.86 -2.46 8.02
N VAL A 108 -6.05 -3.02 8.09
CA VAL A 108 -6.25 -4.41 8.53
C VAL A 108 -7.26 -5.08 7.64
N GLY A 109 -6.98 -6.31 7.24
CA GLY A 109 -7.86 -7.02 6.35
C GLY A 109 -7.55 -8.49 6.25
N GLY A 110 -8.30 -9.14 5.38
CA GLY A 110 -8.15 -10.55 5.13
C GLY A 110 -8.81 -10.93 3.83
N GLY A 111 -8.47 -12.12 3.36
CA GLY A 111 -8.98 -12.58 2.08
C GLY A 111 -8.67 -14.03 1.81
N PHE A 112 -9.06 -14.42 0.61
CA PHE A 112 -8.93 -15.77 0.11
C PHE A 112 -8.42 -15.75 -1.32
N ARG A 113 -7.40 -16.55 -1.60
CA ARG A 113 -6.81 -16.75 -2.92
C ARG A 113 -6.93 -18.19 -3.34
N TRP A 114 -7.36 -18.46 -4.56
CA TRP A 114 -7.42 -19.81 -5.10
C TRP A 114 -6.85 -19.85 -6.51
N ARG A 115 -6.42 -21.04 -6.92
CA ARG A 115 -5.89 -21.27 -8.27
C ARG A 115 -6.98 -21.86 -9.14
N HIS A 116 -7.19 -21.29 -10.33
CA HIS A 116 -8.12 -21.81 -11.32
C HIS A 116 -7.60 -21.55 -12.73
N THR A 117 -8.03 -22.33 -13.71
CA THR A 117 -7.74 -22.10 -15.12
C THR A 117 -8.33 -20.76 -15.57
N GLY A 118 -7.53 -19.94 -16.23
CA GLY A 118 -7.94 -18.62 -16.71
C GLY A 118 -8.89 -18.69 -17.90
N LEU A 119 -9.92 -17.84 -17.88
CA LEU A 119 -10.92 -17.78 -18.96
C LEU A 119 -10.35 -17.25 -20.28
N LEU A 120 -9.42 -16.29 -20.21
CA LEU A 120 -8.90 -15.60 -21.40
C LEU A 120 -7.73 -16.33 -22.07
N THR A 121 -6.82 -16.92 -21.28
CA THR A 121 -5.59 -17.51 -21.82
C THR A 121 -5.51 -19.03 -21.68
N GLY A 122 -6.41 -19.65 -20.91
CA GLY A 122 -6.33 -21.08 -20.58
C GLY A 122 -5.19 -21.44 -19.61
N ASP A 123 -4.34 -20.48 -19.24
CA ASP A 123 -3.22 -20.70 -18.32
C ASP A 123 -3.72 -20.73 -16.86
N PRO A 124 -3.00 -21.38 -15.93
CA PRO A 124 -3.33 -21.31 -14.51
C PRO A 124 -3.23 -19.87 -13.98
N ARG A 125 -4.27 -19.42 -13.29
CA ARG A 125 -4.36 -18.09 -12.67
C ARG A 125 -4.67 -18.19 -11.19
N ILE A 126 -4.24 -17.20 -10.43
CA ILE A 126 -4.64 -16.99 -9.04
C ILE A 126 -5.77 -15.97 -9.05
N PHE A 127 -6.92 -16.34 -8.50
CA PHE A 127 -8.00 -15.42 -8.22
C PHE A 127 -8.01 -15.11 -6.73
N GLY A 128 -8.48 -13.94 -6.37
CA GLY A 128 -8.62 -13.59 -4.97
C GLY A 128 -9.70 -12.55 -4.72
N VAL A 129 -10.23 -12.61 -3.51
CA VAL A 129 -11.12 -11.62 -2.92
C VAL A 129 -10.59 -11.27 -1.54
N SER A 130 -10.58 -9.99 -1.21
CA SER A 130 -10.22 -9.53 0.14
C SER A 130 -11.05 -8.33 0.57
N GLY A 131 -11.24 -8.23 1.88
CA GLY A 131 -11.86 -7.08 2.53
C GLY A 131 -10.86 -6.41 3.46
N TRP A 132 -10.94 -5.09 3.54
CA TRP A 132 -10.01 -4.25 4.28
C TRP A 132 -10.76 -3.20 5.10
N TYR A 133 -10.15 -2.81 6.20
CA TYR A 133 -10.47 -1.62 6.94
C TYR A 133 -9.21 -0.76 6.98
N ASP A 134 -9.34 0.43 6.41
CA ASP A 134 -8.33 1.48 6.42
C ASP A 134 -8.75 2.55 7.42
N GLY A 135 -7.79 3.10 8.14
CA GLY A 135 -7.99 4.20 9.05
C GLY A 135 -6.81 5.14 8.95
N ASP A 136 -7.05 6.44 8.93
CA ASP A 136 -5.98 7.43 8.92
C ASP A 136 -6.41 8.71 9.62
N GLU A 137 -5.48 9.30 10.35
CA GLU A 137 -5.61 10.64 10.90
C GLU A 137 -5.21 11.68 9.84
N THR A 138 -5.98 12.75 9.79
CA THR A 138 -5.74 13.91 8.91
C THR A 138 -4.94 14.99 9.63
N ASN A 139 -4.46 15.98 8.86
CA ASN A 139 -3.83 17.17 9.42
C ASN A 139 -4.74 17.98 10.37
N LEU A 140 -6.07 17.88 10.24
CA LEU A 140 -7.04 18.48 11.17
C LEU A 140 -7.36 17.61 12.39
N LYS A 141 -6.62 16.50 12.60
CA LYS A 141 -6.79 15.54 13.71
C LYS A 141 -8.13 14.81 13.71
N ASN A 142 -8.79 14.76 12.56
CA ASN A 142 -9.93 13.89 12.30
C ASN A 142 -9.45 12.50 11.89
N TYR A 143 -10.10 11.45 12.40
CA TYR A 143 -9.80 10.06 12.04
C TYR A 143 -10.86 9.50 11.10
N PHE A 144 -10.45 9.12 9.89
CA PHE A 144 -11.35 8.56 8.88
C PHE A 144 -11.15 7.06 8.74
N GLY A 145 -12.21 6.31 9.03
CA GLY A 145 -12.31 4.89 8.68
C GLY A 145 -12.87 4.68 7.28
N GLN A 146 -12.32 3.74 6.53
CA GLN A 146 -12.80 3.30 5.22
C GLN A 146 -12.87 1.78 5.14
N GLY A 147 -13.96 1.26 4.57
CA GLY A 147 -14.11 -0.16 4.25
C GLY A 147 -13.75 -0.41 2.80
N GLY A 148 -12.86 -1.39 2.57
CA GLY A 148 -12.34 -1.73 1.26
C GLY A 148 -12.71 -3.14 0.81
N VAL A 149 -12.91 -3.31 -0.49
CA VAL A 149 -12.97 -4.61 -1.16
C VAL A 149 -11.98 -4.65 -2.31
N SER A 150 -11.34 -5.79 -2.50
CA SER A 150 -10.36 -6.01 -3.55
C SER A 150 -10.60 -7.33 -4.25
N LEU A 151 -10.53 -7.29 -5.58
CA LEU A 151 -10.60 -8.44 -6.47
C LEU A 151 -9.32 -8.52 -7.28
N GLU A 152 -8.77 -9.72 -7.40
CA GLU A 152 -7.55 -9.95 -8.17
C GLU A 152 -7.67 -11.16 -9.09
N SER A 153 -7.04 -11.07 -10.27
CA SER A 153 -6.78 -12.18 -11.17
C SER A 153 -5.35 -12.08 -11.68
N LEU A 154 -4.45 -12.84 -11.06
CA LEU A 154 -3.02 -12.82 -11.33
C LEU A 154 -2.65 -14.02 -12.22
N GLY A 155 -1.95 -13.78 -13.30
CA GLY A 155 -1.56 -14.80 -14.27
C GLY A 155 -0.14 -14.55 -14.78
N GLU A 156 0.40 -15.53 -15.50
CA GLU A 156 1.76 -15.39 -16.01
C GLU A 156 1.89 -14.27 -17.07
N LYS A 157 0.86 -14.10 -17.91
CA LYS A 157 0.86 -13.15 -19.03
C LYS A 157 0.19 -11.83 -18.72
N VAL A 158 -0.87 -11.87 -17.91
CA VAL A 158 -1.70 -10.70 -17.63
C VAL A 158 -2.18 -10.77 -16.19
N ASP A 159 -2.09 -9.65 -15.49
CA ASP A 159 -2.60 -9.43 -14.14
C ASP A 159 -3.69 -8.37 -14.16
N PHE A 160 -4.70 -8.55 -13.33
CA PHE A 160 -5.77 -7.59 -13.09
C PHE A 160 -6.02 -7.44 -11.60
N ARG A 161 -6.25 -6.20 -11.16
CA ARG A 161 -6.75 -5.88 -9.82
C ARG A 161 -7.77 -4.76 -9.89
N VAL A 162 -8.79 -4.86 -9.05
CA VAL A 162 -9.75 -3.78 -8.80
C VAL A 162 -9.86 -3.63 -7.29
N ASN A 163 -9.78 -2.41 -6.80
CA ASN A 163 -10.03 -2.10 -5.39
C ASN A 163 -11.09 -0.99 -5.30
N ALA A 164 -11.96 -1.10 -4.31
CA ALA A 164 -12.96 -0.09 -4.00
C ALA A 164 -13.00 0.15 -2.50
N ASN A 165 -12.77 1.40 -2.09
CA ASN A 165 -12.79 1.86 -0.72
C ASN A 165 -13.94 2.86 -0.53
N LEU A 166 -14.72 2.64 0.51
CA LEU A 166 -15.88 3.44 0.87
C LEU A 166 -15.64 4.05 2.26
N PRO A 167 -15.68 5.38 2.40
CA PRO A 167 -15.52 6.02 3.69
C PRO A 167 -16.76 5.75 4.56
N GLY A 168 -16.53 5.48 5.84
CA GLY A 168 -17.61 5.37 6.83
C GLY A 168 -18.23 6.74 7.09
N ASP A 169 -17.40 7.69 7.53
CA ASP A 169 -17.80 9.08 7.72
C ASP A 169 -17.51 9.90 6.47
N ARG A 170 -18.47 10.75 6.09
CA ARG A 170 -18.37 11.57 4.88
C ARG A 170 -17.82 12.96 5.16
N LEU A 171 -18.08 13.53 6.33
CA LEU A 171 -17.61 14.86 6.69
C LEU A 171 -17.30 14.87 8.18
N GLN A 172 -16.09 15.25 8.55
CA GLN A 172 -15.73 15.52 9.94
C GLN A 172 -15.26 16.97 10.05
N LEU A 173 -15.77 17.68 11.05
CA LEU A 173 -15.41 19.07 11.32
C LEU A 173 -14.22 19.09 12.26
N SER A 174 -13.25 19.97 11.99
CA SER A 174 -12.16 20.23 12.92
C SER A 174 -12.64 20.94 14.17
N ASP A 175 -11.75 21.05 15.16
CA ASP A 175 -11.93 22.00 16.23
C ASP A 175 -12.09 23.43 15.71
N VAL A 176 -12.83 24.23 16.46
CA VAL A 176 -13.12 25.62 16.11
C VAL A 176 -11.88 26.47 16.33
N ALA A 177 -11.33 27.02 15.26
CA ALA A 177 -10.27 28.01 15.33
C ALA A 177 -10.88 29.41 15.54
N THR A 178 -10.37 30.15 16.52
CA THR A 178 -10.64 31.59 16.62
C THR A 178 -9.76 32.32 15.63
N VAL A 179 -10.36 33.11 14.72
CA VAL A 179 -9.60 33.77 13.64
C VAL A 179 -9.81 35.30 13.63
N GLY A 180 -10.44 35.84 14.67
CA GLY A 180 -10.66 37.28 14.79
C GLY A 180 -10.62 37.77 16.23
N ASP A 181 -10.52 39.10 16.35
CA ASP A 181 -10.59 39.78 17.63
C ASP A 181 -11.96 39.60 18.27
N VAL A 182 -11.96 39.52 19.59
CA VAL A 182 -13.18 39.53 20.38
C VAL A 182 -13.77 40.95 20.34
N ALA A 183 -14.93 41.10 19.72
CA ALA A 183 -15.65 42.36 19.66
C ALA A 183 -16.75 42.42 20.72
N PHE A 184 -16.88 43.57 21.37
CA PHE A 184 -18.01 43.88 22.23
C PHE A 184 -18.98 44.79 21.48
N THR A 185 -20.24 44.37 21.36
CA THR A 185 -21.32 45.21 20.82
C THR A 185 -22.47 45.23 21.82
N GLY A 186 -22.62 46.34 22.54
CA GLY A 186 -23.55 46.45 23.67
C GLY A 186 -23.13 45.54 24.84
N ASN A 187 -24.03 44.66 25.29
CA ASN A 187 -23.76 43.64 26.32
C ASN A 187 -23.44 42.26 25.73
N GLN A 188 -23.13 42.19 24.43
CA GLN A 188 -22.82 40.92 23.76
C GLN A 188 -21.34 40.86 23.38
N LEU A 189 -20.76 39.68 23.61
CA LEU A 189 -19.46 39.28 23.13
C LEU A 189 -19.65 38.58 21.78
N SER A 190 -18.95 39.02 20.74
CA SER A 190 -18.92 38.36 19.44
C SER A 190 -17.48 38.05 19.07
N GLN A 191 -17.26 36.85 18.53
CA GLN A 191 -15.95 36.40 18.10
C GLN A 191 -16.12 35.65 16.78
N THR A 192 -15.28 35.98 15.80
CA THR A 192 -15.29 35.28 14.52
C THR A 192 -14.51 33.98 14.67
N THR A 193 -15.17 32.88 14.34
CA THR A 193 -14.60 31.55 14.36
C THR A 193 -14.59 30.96 12.95
N LEU A 194 -13.61 30.10 12.68
CA LEU A 194 -13.49 29.30 11.48
C LEU A 194 -13.47 27.83 11.89
N THR A 195 -14.25 27.02 11.18
CA THR A 195 -14.24 25.57 11.33
C THR A 195 -13.86 24.98 9.99
N ALA A 196 -12.75 24.25 9.94
CA ALA A 196 -12.36 23.49 8.76
C ALA A 196 -13.09 22.15 8.75
N ALA A 197 -13.14 21.49 7.60
CA ALA A 197 -13.81 20.21 7.46
C ALA A 197 -13.06 19.31 6.50
N ASP A 198 -12.94 18.04 6.88
CA ASP A 198 -12.39 16.99 6.03
C ASP A 198 -13.51 16.17 5.42
N LEU A 199 -13.31 15.74 4.18
CA LEU A 199 -14.27 14.98 3.40
C LEU A 199 -13.72 13.59 3.13
N GLY A 200 -14.43 12.57 3.59
CA GLY A 200 -14.16 11.18 3.23
C GLY A 200 -14.51 10.93 1.77
N LEU A 201 -13.53 10.53 0.95
CA LEU A 201 -13.72 10.23 -0.46
C LEU A 201 -13.89 8.73 -0.71
N ARG A 202 -14.83 8.39 -1.59
CA ARG A 202 -14.91 7.04 -2.18
C ARG A 202 -13.80 6.91 -3.20
N HIS A 203 -13.05 5.81 -3.17
CA HIS A 203 -11.93 5.58 -4.05
C HIS A 203 -12.12 4.24 -4.76
N ILE A 204 -12.18 4.25 -6.08
CA ILE A 204 -12.15 3.03 -6.89
C ILE A 204 -10.90 3.10 -7.76
N ASN A 205 -10.11 2.03 -7.77
CA ASN A 205 -8.97 1.91 -8.65
C ASN A 205 -8.96 0.56 -9.39
N PHE A 206 -8.27 0.58 -10.51
CA PHE A 206 -8.02 -0.57 -11.36
C PHE A 206 -6.54 -0.59 -11.74
N GLU A 207 -5.95 -1.78 -11.77
CA GLU A 207 -4.59 -2.03 -12.24
C GLU A 207 -4.62 -3.22 -13.21
N MET A 208 -3.92 -3.06 -14.32
CA MET A 208 -3.63 -4.10 -15.30
C MET A 208 -2.13 -4.14 -15.56
N ALA A 209 -1.55 -5.34 -15.64
CA ALA A 209 -0.18 -5.50 -16.10
C ALA A 209 -0.10 -6.64 -17.13
N VAL A 210 0.68 -6.45 -18.19
CA VAL A 210 0.91 -7.43 -19.25
C VAL A 210 2.38 -7.74 -19.30
N ARG A 211 2.73 -9.02 -19.26
CA ARG A 211 4.11 -9.48 -19.36
C ARG A 211 4.61 -9.34 -20.80
N VAL A 212 5.79 -8.74 -20.95
CA VAL A 212 6.51 -8.71 -22.22
C VAL A 212 7.10 -10.11 -22.47
N PRO A 213 6.86 -10.72 -23.64
CA PRO A 213 7.37 -12.07 -23.93
C PRO A 213 8.88 -12.19 -23.75
N ASP A 214 9.32 -13.34 -23.24
CA ASP A 214 10.74 -13.74 -23.11
C ASP A 214 11.63 -12.83 -22.26
N VAL A 215 11.03 -11.89 -21.51
CA VAL A 215 11.74 -11.03 -20.55
C VAL A 215 10.99 -10.98 -19.21
N ASN A 216 11.72 -10.62 -18.15
CA ASN A 216 11.14 -10.37 -16.82
C ASN A 216 10.69 -8.91 -16.70
N LEU A 217 9.84 -8.48 -17.64
CA LEU A 217 9.31 -7.13 -17.74
C LEU A 217 7.80 -7.17 -17.94
N TRP A 218 7.09 -6.24 -17.30
CA TRP A 218 5.67 -6.03 -17.42
C TRP A 218 5.41 -4.59 -17.83
N THR A 219 4.47 -4.38 -18.74
CA THR A 219 3.86 -3.08 -19.01
C THR A 219 2.63 -2.95 -18.13
N ASP A 220 2.52 -1.91 -17.33
CA ASP A 220 1.39 -1.68 -16.43
C ASP A 220 0.62 -0.41 -16.76
N ALA A 221 -0.68 -0.48 -16.51
CA ALA A 221 -1.61 0.64 -16.60
C ALA A 221 -2.55 0.59 -15.40
N SER A 222 -2.72 1.71 -14.72
CA SER A 222 -3.68 1.84 -13.65
C SER A 222 -4.46 3.15 -13.76
N GLY A 223 -5.62 3.16 -13.13
CA GLY A 223 -6.47 4.34 -13.07
C GLY A 223 -7.28 4.35 -11.79
N TYR A 224 -7.66 5.54 -11.34
CA TYR A 224 -8.47 5.72 -10.15
C TYR A 224 -9.54 6.81 -10.35
N THR A 225 -10.59 6.72 -9.53
CA THR A 225 -11.59 7.78 -9.37
C THR A 225 -11.81 8.04 -7.88
N LEU A 226 -11.85 9.31 -7.50
CA LEU A 226 -12.20 9.77 -6.15
C LEU A 226 -13.50 10.56 -6.21
N GLN A 227 -14.45 10.25 -5.32
CA GLN A 227 -15.77 10.89 -5.31
C GLN A 227 -16.31 11.14 -3.89
N GLY A 228 -16.76 12.37 -3.62
CA GLY A 228 -17.44 12.73 -2.36
C GLY A 228 -18.00 14.15 -2.41
N GLN A 229 -19.17 14.40 -1.82
CA GLN A 229 -19.83 15.72 -1.67
C GLN A 229 -19.46 16.83 -2.70
N GLY A 230 -19.69 16.60 -3.99
CA GLY A 230 -19.43 17.59 -5.06
C GLY A 230 -17.99 17.63 -5.57
N PHE A 231 -17.07 16.90 -4.95
CA PHE A 231 -15.74 16.61 -5.42
C PHE A 231 -15.73 15.31 -6.25
N SER A 232 -15.14 15.37 -7.44
CA SER A 232 -14.91 14.23 -8.33
C SER A 232 -13.63 14.47 -9.11
N THR A 233 -12.71 13.52 -9.05
CA THR A 233 -11.43 13.59 -9.77
C THR A 233 -11.01 12.19 -10.20
N ASN A 234 -10.19 12.10 -11.25
CA ASN A 234 -9.64 10.85 -11.74
C ASN A 234 -8.14 11.02 -11.99
N GLY A 235 -7.43 9.92 -12.06
CA GLY A 235 -6.04 9.90 -12.46
C GLY A 235 -5.65 8.57 -13.08
N TYR A 236 -4.53 8.55 -13.78
CA TYR A 236 -3.97 7.33 -14.36
C TYR A 236 -2.45 7.27 -14.24
N LYS A 237 -1.92 6.05 -14.30
CA LYS A 237 -0.50 5.77 -14.40
C LYS A 237 -0.26 4.77 -15.53
N LEU A 238 0.76 5.01 -16.34
CA LEU A 238 1.32 4.06 -17.29
C LEU A 238 2.77 3.79 -16.93
N GLY A 239 3.22 2.54 -17.04
CA GLY A 239 4.56 2.20 -16.62
C GLY A 239 5.09 0.87 -17.13
N PHE A 240 6.31 0.63 -16.72
CA PHE A 240 7.02 -0.62 -16.91
C PHE A 240 7.65 -1.02 -15.58
N ARG A 241 7.45 -2.27 -15.18
CA ARG A 241 8.11 -2.85 -14.01
C ARG A 241 8.73 -4.19 -14.34
N GLY A 242 9.87 -4.50 -13.75
CA GLY A 242 10.56 -5.75 -14.04
C GLY A 242 11.74 -6.02 -13.14
N TYR A 243 12.39 -7.15 -13.39
CA TYR A 243 13.60 -7.56 -12.69
C TYR A 243 14.77 -7.48 -13.66
N VAL A 244 15.74 -6.62 -13.35
CA VAL A 244 17.03 -6.61 -14.06
C VAL A 244 17.88 -7.80 -13.61
N TYR A 245 17.83 -8.08 -12.31
CA TYR A 245 18.41 -9.26 -11.67
C TYR A 245 17.38 -9.85 -10.69
N ASN A 246 17.61 -11.08 -10.22
CA ASN A 246 16.71 -11.76 -9.28
C ASN A 246 16.51 -11.00 -7.96
N ASP A 247 17.42 -10.07 -7.64
CA ASP A 247 17.45 -9.22 -6.45
C ASP A 247 17.31 -7.72 -6.75
N LEU A 248 17.21 -7.33 -8.04
CA LEU A 248 17.02 -5.94 -8.46
C LEU A 248 15.76 -5.79 -9.29
N ALA A 249 14.73 -5.19 -8.68
CA ALA A 249 13.54 -4.74 -9.38
C ALA A 249 13.69 -3.27 -9.81
N MET A 250 13.18 -2.94 -10.99
CA MET A 250 13.05 -1.58 -11.50
C MET A 250 11.60 -1.31 -11.90
N ASP A 251 11.13 -0.10 -11.64
CA ASP A 251 9.81 0.42 -12.03
C ASP A 251 10.03 1.83 -12.58
N LEU A 252 9.49 2.10 -13.77
CA LEU A 252 9.43 3.41 -14.39
C LEU A 252 7.99 3.66 -14.78
N GLY A 253 7.41 4.76 -14.32
CA GLY A 253 6.06 5.14 -14.70
C GLY A 253 5.90 6.64 -14.88
N VAL A 254 4.88 6.99 -15.63
CA VAL A 254 4.37 8.35 -15.79
C VAL A 254 2.93 8.33 -15.30
N SER A 255 2.58 9.30 -14.49
CA SER A 255 1.22 9.52 -14.01
C SER A 255 0.76 10.92 -14.38
N ASP A 256 -0.54 11.05 -14.56
CA ASP A 256 -1.24 12.31 -14.82
C ASP A 256 -2.53 12.24 -14.00
N ASP A 257 -2.76 13.29 -13.21
CA ASP A 257 -3.98 13.43 -12.45
C ASP A 257 -4.30 14.87 -12.06
N ASP A 258 -5.61 15.13 -12.00
CA ASP A 258 -6.18 16.45 -11.75
C ASP A 258 -6.03 16.91 -10.28
N THR A 259 -5.73 16.00 -9.35
CA THR A 259 -5.68 16.27 -7.91
C THR A 259 -4.33 16.87 -7.51
N PHE A 260 -3.24 16.30 -8.03
CA PHE A 260 -1.87 16.68 -7.71
C PHE A 260 -1.19 17.46 -8.84
N GLY A 261 -1.88 17.65 -9.98
CA GLY A 261 -1.46 18.56 -11.05
C GLY A 261 -0.22 18.08 -11.79
N THR A 262 -0.20 16.80 -12.15
CA THR A 262 0.89 16.14 -12.91
C THR A 262 0.52 15.91 -14.36
#